data_AF-A0A1V5VT93-F1
#
_entry.id   AF-A0A1V5VT93-F1
#
_cell.length_a   1.000
_cell.length_b   1.000
_cell.length_c   1.000
_cell.angle_alpha   90.00
_cell.angle_beta   90.00
_cell.angle_gamma   90.00
#
_symmetry.space_group_name_H-M   'P 1'
#
loop_
_entity.id
_entity.type
_entity.pdbx_description
1 polymer ?
#
loop_
_entity_poly.entity_id
_entity_poly.type
_entity_poly.pdbx_seq_one_letter_code
_entity_poly.pdbx_strand_id
1 'polypeptide(L)'
;METQTAPAAASLNWWERLIRVASPDPEIERQGRVFNILMLVSTGLVLYLATSFLASYLLGYLDVTTAAIAAAFPLAFVPVSLGCIAVVKRGHLRQAVPAYVWINFVGIGAAVYVFDGPVSAAWVLFIWTVTVAGILIAPRYALLMTGLVVGCYGLLLGASRLGLYTPPILLPPQGRTFLTFAFILGVLVTTGGLLTYLNMRSLNAAFSNVTAMKQQLELSQQQLEQRVADRTEALQRRTAQFGAIVAVGQGIAGLTDLGALLQTAADLICQHFAITHVGIYLVDDVRASLRLRAAAGGVGSQRFAERANLLLAEHGMVQSVVNTGRLRLATTPMELARWAGPPEWPVIQAELALPLVSGGAVIGVLDLLSVEVGTFDQEAREALTLMANNLTSTLENTRLLADMRESLSRLEKYQEEDVVRGWRTALARRNRRVDYAYDRLMIQPGLSEELEQLVENYAPAGVETLEYGGAYWLMAPLRVQQRLLGTLAFESPRPWTEDQQRLATTVVDQLGLALENARLLEDTRLSAQRERARGEIVGRVRGSVQIDAVLRSAVEELGRALQVDRARIQLLPPSGSGRANPKVGG
;
A
#
# COMPACT_ATOMS: atom_id res chain seq x y z
N MET A 1 -19.08 31.21 -21.30
CA MET A 1 -18.95 32.02 -22.52
C MET A 1 -19.77 33.29 -22.33
N GLU A 2 -19.17 34.31 -21.70
CA GLU A 2 -19.71 35.66 -21.71
C GLU A 2 -18.92 36.46 -22.74
N THR A 3 -19.60 36.86 -23.80
CA THR A 3 -19.09 37.79 -24.81
C THR A 3 -18.97 39.18 -24.19
N GLN A 4 -17.77 39.56 -23.74
CA GLN A 4 -17.42 40.95 -23.50
C GLN A 4 -17.54 41.73 -24.82
N THR A 5 -18.64 42.46 -24.96
CA THR A 5 -18.85 43.45 -26.00
C THR A 5 -17.77 44.52 -25.90
N ALA A 6 -16.98 44.68 -26.97
CA ALA A 6 -16.01 45.76 -27.12
C ALA A 6 -16.66 47.13 -26.81
N PRO A 7 -16.01 48.01 -26.04
CA PRO A 7 -16.59 49.31 -25.73
C PRO A 7 -16.79 50.13 -27.01
N ALA A 8 -18.00 50.70 -27.14
CA ALA A 8 -18.44 51.51 -28.26
C ALA A 8 -17.43 52.62 -28.59
N ALA A 9 -17.10 52.76 -29.88
CA ALA A 9 -16.13 53.74 -30.41
C ALA A 9 -16.47 55.23 -30.13
N ALA A 10 -17.58 55.50 -29.45
CA ALA A 10 -18.14 56.83 -29.22
C ALA A 10 -17.46 57.63 -28.08
N SER A 11 -16.76 56.99 -27.13
CA SER A 11 -16.14 57.67 -25.97
C SER A 11 -14.62 57.89 -26.06
N LEU A 12 -13.98 57.48 -27.17
CA LEU A 12 -12.53 57.59 -27.32
C LEU A 12 -12.10 59.03 -27.65
N ASN A 13 -11.14 59.55 -26.89
CA ASN A 13 -10.53 60.85 -27.15
C ASN A 13 -9.97 60.90 -28.59
N TRP A 14 -10.01 62.07 -29.22
CA TRP A 14 -9.58 62.25 -30.61
C TRP A 14 -8.15 61.74 -30.87
N TRP A 15 -7.28 61.87 -29.87
CA TRP A 15 -5.92 61.30 -29.86
C TRP A 15 -5.91 59.77 -29.97
N GLU A 16 -6.75 59.07 -29.21
CA GLU A 16 -6.82 57.61 -29.24
C GLU A 16 -7.37 57.09 -30.57
N ARG A 17 -8.32 57.81 -31.16
CA ARG A 17 -8.82 57.52 -32.52
C ARG A 17 -7.73 57.69 -33.58
N LEU A 18 -6.79 58.62 -33.38
CA LEU A 18 -5.72 58.88 -34.34
C LEU A 18 -4.66 57.77 -34.32
N ILE A 19 -4.25 57.30 -33.15
CA ILE A 19 -3.15 56.33 -32.98
C ILE A 19 -3.59 54.87 -33.05
N ARG A 20 -4.86 54.55 -32.77
CA ARG A 20 -5.34 53.15 -32.72
C ARG A 20 -5.30 52.48 -34.10
N VAL A 21 -4.95 51.19 -34.09
CA VAL A 21 -4.97 50.28 -35.23
C VAL A 21 -5.80 49.08 -34.81
N ALA A 22 -6.87 48.79 -35.54
CA ALA A 22 -7.70 47.61 -35.27
C ALA A 22 -7.07 46.39 -35.97
N SER A 23 -6.64 45.40 -35.22
CA SER A 23 -6.12 44.13 -35.73
C SER A 23 -6.52 42.99 -34.79
N PRO A 24 -6.85 41.80 -35.32
CA PRO A 24 -7.13 40.62 -34.48
C PRO A 24 -5.88 40.06 -33.78
N ASP A 25 -4.68 40.42 -34.23
CA ASP A 25 -3.41 40.08 -33.57
C ASP A 25 -2.98 41.19 -32.61
N PRO A 26 -2.88 40.93 -31.28
CA PRO A 26 -2.53 41.93 -30.28
C PRO A 26 -1.12 42.51 -30.46
N GLU A 27 -0.19 41.77 -31.06
CA GLU A 27 1.16 42.27 -31.33
C GLU A 27 1.15 43.27 -32.49
N ILE A 28 0.36 43.00 -33.54
CA ILE A 28 0.16 43.93 -34.67
C ILE A 28 -0.58 45.20 -34.22
N GLU A 29 -1.56 45.10 -33.31
CA GLU A 29 -2.20 46.27 -32.73
C GLU A 29 -1.21 47.13 -31.93
N ARG A 30 -0.35 46.51 -31.12
CA ARG A 30 0.67 47.21 -30.33
C ARG A 30 1.68 47.91 -31.23
N GLN A 31 2.25 47.19 -32.21
CA GLN A 31 3.24 47.73 -33.15
C GLN A 31 2.65 48.81 -34.03
N GLY A 32 1.42 48.65 -34.50
CA GLY A 32 0.71 49.65 -35.31
C GLY A 32 0.45 50.95 -34.54
N ARG A 33 0.10 50.86 -33.25
CA ARG A 33 -0.07 52.03 -32.38
C ARG A 33 1.25 52.78 -32.19
N VAL A 34 2.35 52.05 -31.96
CA VAL A 34 3.68 52.65 -31.83
C VAL A 34 4.08 53.32 -33.15
N PHE A 35 3.90 52.66 -34.30
CA PHE A 35 4.18 53.26 -35.61
C PHE A 35 3.41 54.56 -35.85
N ASN A 36 2.11 54.60 -35.56
CA ASN A 36 1.33 55.83 -35.71
C ASN A 36 1.84 56.98 -34.81
N ILE A 37 2.29 56.67 -33.58
CA ILE A 37 2.94 57.66 -32.70
C ILE A 37 4.24 58.16 -33.35
N LEU A 38 5.08 57.26 -33.88
CA LEU A 38 6.30 57.66 -34.59
C LEU A 38 5.99 58.52 -35.83
N MET A 39 4.93 58.22 -36.60
CA MET A 39 4.54 59.05 -37.74
C MET A 39 4.11 60.46 -37.34
N LEU A 40 3.43 60.61 -36.20
CA LEU A 40 3.08 61.92 -35.65
C LEU A 40 4.32 62.71 -35.22
N VAL A 41 5.26 62.05 -34.52
CA VAL A 41 6.54 62.66 -34.15
C VAL A 41 7.35 63.04 -35.39
N SER A 42 7.37 62.18 -36.42
CA SER A 42 8.02 62.46 -37.70
C SER A 42 7.40 63.66 -38.42
N THR A 43 6.07 63.79 -38.38
CA THR A 43 5.37 64.95 -38.96
C THR A 43 5.76 66.24 -38.22
N GLY A 44 5.84 66.18 -36.89
CA GLY A 44 6.34 67.28 -36.07
C GLY A 44 7.80 67.65 -36.38
N LEU A 45 8.68 66.65 -36.55
CA LEU A 45 10.07 66.85 -36.94
C LEU A 45 10.16 67.50 -38.33
N VAL A 46 9.40 67.02 -39.30
CA VAL A 46 9.35 67.59 -40.66
C VAL A 46 8.91 69.05 -40.66
N LEU A 47 7.86 69.38 -39.89
CA LEU A 47 7.42 70.77 -39.74
C LEU A 47 8.51 71.62 -39.09
N TYR A 48 9.18 71.11 -38.06
CA TYR A 48 10.31 71.79 -37.43
C TYR A 48 11.45 72.05 -38.43
N LEU A 49 11.83 71.06 -39.26
CA LEU A 49 12.83 71.23 -40.31
C LEU A 49 12.42 72.31 -41.31
N ALA A 50 11.16 72.31 -41.77
CA ALA A 50 10.65 73.35 -42.67
C ALA A 50 10.71 74.74 -42.04
N THR A 51 10.34 74.87 -40.75
CA THR A 51 10.46 76.16 -40.04
C THR A 51 11.90 76.62 -39.86
N SER A 52 12.87 75.71 -39.76
CA SER A 52 14.29 76.07 -39.65
C SER A 52 14.82 76.70 -40.94
N PHE A 53 14.34 76.27 -42.12
CA PHE A 53 14.66 76.93 -43.39
C PHE A 53 14.03 78.33 -43.48
N LEU A 54 12.78 78.48 -43.03
CA LEU A 54 12.13 79.80 -42.95
C LEU A 54 12.89 80.74 -41.99
N ALA A 55 13.31 80.25 -40.83
CA ALA A 55 14.11 81.01 -39.88
C ALA A 55 15.47 81.42 -40.47
N SER A 56 16.11 80.51 -41.20
CA SER A 56 17.38 80.79 -41.89
C SER A 56 17.24 81.87 -42.97
N TYR A 57 16.09 81.96 -43.66
CA TYR A 57 15.77 83.05 -44.57
C TYR A 57 15.56 84.39 -43.83
N LEU A 58 14.76 84.39 -42.76
CA LEU A 58 14.48 85.60 -41.96
C LEU A 58 15.75 86.18 -41.30
N LEU A 59 16.72 85.32 -40.96
CA LEU A 59 18.03 85.73 -40.43
C LEU A 59 19.02 86.22 -41.51
N GLY A 60 18.62 86.19 -42.79
CA GLY A 60 19.45 86.63 -43.91
C GLY A 60 20.54 85.65 -44.34
N TYR A 61 20.46 84.38 -43.92
CA TYR A 61 21.47 83.37 -44.26
C TYR A 61 21.20 82.65 -45.59
N LEU A 62 19.98 82.70 -46.11
CA LEU A 62 19.55 82.08 -47.37
C LEU A 62 18.71 83.05 -48.19
N ASP A 63 18.80 82.93 -49.51
CA ASP A 63 17.90 83.62 -50.43
C ASP A 63 16.50 82.98 -50.44
N VAL A 64 15.47 83.76 -50.82
CA VAL A 64 14.07 83.33 -50.85
C VAL A 64 13.88 82.04 -51.66
N THR A 65 14.51 81.96 -52.83
CA THR A 65 14.39 80.83 -53.76
C THR A 65 14.99 79.56 -53.18
N THR A 66 16.21 79.65 -52.65
CA THR A 66 16.91 78.52 -52.02
C THR A 66 16.19 78.05 -50.77
N ALA A 67 15.70 78.97 -49.93
CA ALA A 67 14.93 78.63 -48.74
C ALA A 67 13.59 77.97 -49.08
N ALA A 68 12.87 78.45 -50.09
CA ALA A 68 11.61 77.85 -50.54
C ALA A 68 11.81 76.43 -51.11
N ILE A 69 12.82 76.24 -51.97
CA ILE A 69 13.14 74.92 -52.54
C ILE A 69 13.59 73.96 -51.43
N ALA A 70 14.44 74.42 -50.50
CA ALA A 70 14.93 73.60 -49.40
C ALA A 70 13.84 73.26 -48.38
N ALA A 71 12.88 74.17 -48.10
CA ALA A 71 11.72 73.90 -47.24
C ALA A 71 10.67 73.00 -47.88
N ALA A 72 10.53 73.03 -49.22
CA ALA A 72 9.63 72.13 -49.94
C ALA A 72 10.04 70.65 -49.78
N PHE A 73 11.35 70.39 -49.66
CA PHE A 73 11.89 69.05 -49.52
C PHE A 73 11.37 68.29 -48.28
N PRO A 74 11.52 68.79 -47.03
CA PRO A 74 10.94 68.16 -45.87
C PRO A 74 9.40 68.17 -45.93
N LEU A 75 8.76 69.25 -46.39
CA LEU A 75 7.29 69.32 -46.47
C LEU A 75 6.68 68.22 -47.35
N ALA A 76 7.40 67.74 -48.37
CA ALA A 76 6.99 66.61 -49.20
C ALA A 76 6.81 65.29 -48.39
N PHE A 77 7.40 65.17 -47.20
CA PHE A 77 7.25 63.98 -46.34
C PHE A 77 6.04 64.03 -45.41
N VAL A 78 5.36 65.18 -45.27
CA VAL A 78 4.08 65.28 -44.53
C VAL A 78 3.02 64.35 -45.13
N PRO A 79 2.70 64.39 -46.45
CA PRO A 79 1.74 63.48 -47.04
C PRO A 79 2.19 62.02 -46.97
N VAL A 80 3.50 61.74 -47.02
CA VAL A 80 4.05 60.38 -46.84
C VAL A 80 3.74 59.86 -45.44
N SER A 81 3.99 60.66 -44.40
CA SER A 81 3.76 60.28 -43.00
C SER A 81 2.26 60.08 -42.70
N LEU A 82 1.40 60.98 -43.21
CA LEU A 82 -0.06 60.86 -43.08
C LEU A 82 -0.62 59.68 -43.89
N GLY A 83 -0.09 59.44 -45.09
CA GLY A 83 -0.43 58.29 -45.92
C GLY A 83 -0.08 56.97 -45.25
N CYS A 84 1.08 56.90 -44.60
CA CYS A 84 1.49 55.73 -43.81
C CYS A 84 0.51 55.45 -42.65
N ILE A 85 0.06 56.47 -41.93
CA ILE A 85 -0.98 56.32 -40.89
C ILE A 85 -2.26 55.74 -41.49
N ALA A 86 -2.70 56.25 -42.65
CA ALA A 86 -3.91 55.77 -43.33
C ALA A 86 -3.78 54.29 -43.78
N VAL A 87 -2.62 53.90 -44.33
CA VAL A 87 -2.34 52.52 -44.76
C VAL A 87 -2.31 51.56 -43.58
N VAL A 88 -1.70 51.97 -42.47
CA VAL A 88 -1.66 51.15 -41.24
C VAL A 88 -3.04 50.98 -40.63
N LYS A 89 -3.90 52.01 -40.68
CA LYS A 89 -5.31 51.89 -40.26
C LYS A 89 -6.12 50.91 -41.12
N ARG A 90 -5.69 50.67 -42.36
CA ARG A 90 -6.26 49.63 -43.24
C ARG A 90 -5.66 48.24 -42.99
N GLY A 91 -4.87 48.05 -41.94
CA GLY A 91 -4.31 46.75 -41.54
C GLY A 91 -3.01 46.34 -42.23
N HIS A 92 -2.42 47.21 -43.08
CA HIS A 92 -1.24 46.86 -43.89
C HIS A 92 0.09 47.22 -43.21
N LEU A 93 0.24 46.91 -41.92
CA LEU A 93 1.41 47.31 -41.11
C LEU A 93 2.75 46.78 -41.65
N ARG A 94 2.79 45.48 -42.00
CA ARG A 94 4.03 44.82 -42.46
C ARG A 94 4.61 45.41 -43.75
N GLN A 95 3.77 46.03 -44.57
CA GLN A 95 4.20 46.69 -45.82
C GLN A 95 4.50 48.17 -45.60
N ALA A 96 3.72 48.87 -44.77
CA ALA A 96 3.87 50.29 -44.54
C ALA A 96 5.20 50.66 -43.85
N VAL A 97 5.65 49.86 -42.87
CA VAL A 97 6.86 50.16 -42.09
C VAL A 97 8.13 50.13 -42.96
N PRO A 98 8.44 49.05 -43.72
CA PRO A 98 9.61 49.06 -44.59
C PRO A 98 9.50 50.09 -45.73
N ALA A 99 8.29 50.30 -46.27
CA ALA A 99 8.07 51.31 -47.32
C ALA A 99 8.42 52.71 -46.81
N TYR A 100 7.95 53.09 -45.62
CA TYR A 100 8.30 54.37 -44.99
C TYR A 100 9.81 54.51 -44.79
N VAL A 101 10.49 53.47 -44.26
CA VAL A 101 11.95 53.51 -44.03
C VAL A 101 12.70 53.73 -45.34
N TRP A 102 12.35 53.01 -46.40
CA TRP A 102 13.00 53.17 -47.71
C TRP A 102 12.67 54.50 -48.39
N ILE A 103 11.43 54.97 -48.31
CA ILE A 103 11.03 56.29 -48.84
C ILE A 103 11.81 57.40 -48.13
N ASN A 104 11.96 57.33 -46.80
CA ASN A 104 12.80 58.27 -46.05
C ASN A 104 14.28 58.14 -46.39
N PHE A 105 14.80 56.91 -46.52
CA PHE A 105 16.20 56.70 -46.87
C PHE A 105 16.55 57.32 -48.23
N VAL A 106 15.75 56.99 -49.26
CA VAL A 106 15.93 57.52 -50.62
C VAL A 106 15.71 59.02 -50.65
N GLY A 107 14.68 59.49 -49.96
CA GLY A 107 14.36 60.90 -49.89
C GLY A 107 15.45 61.72 -49.20
N ILE A 108 15.92 61.34 -48.02
CA ILE A 108 17.06 62.01 -47.35
C ILE A 108 18.32 61.92 -48.23
N GLY A 109 18.57 60.77 -48.87
CA GLY A 109 19.68 60.61 -49.81
C GLY A 109 19.61 61.57 -50.99
N ALA A 110 18.42 61.78 -51.56
CA ALA A 110 18.20 62.77 -52.61
C ALA A 110 18.42 64.20 -52.09
N ALA A 111 18.01 64.51 -50.86
CA ALA A 111 18.31 65.79 -50.21
C ALA A 111 19.83 66.03 -50.12
N VAL A 112 20.56 65.04 -49.63
CA VAL A 112 22.03 65.08 -49.51
C VAL A 112 22.68 65.25 -50.89
N TYR A 113 22.18 64.55 -51.91
CA TYR A 113 22.69 64.64 -53.28
C TYR A 113 22.39 66.01 -53.94
N VAL A 114 21.33 66.70 -53.53
CA VAL A 114 21.00 68.02 -54.09
C VAL A 114 21.70 69.15 -53.32
N PHE A 115 21.76 69.05 -51.99
CA PHE A 115 22.23 70.11 -51.09
C PHE A 115 23.55 69.74 -50.41
N ASP A 116 24.61 70.49 -50.68
CA ASP A 116 25.93 70.42 -50.02
C ASP A 116 26.68 69.06 -50.05
N GLY A 117 26.07 68.00 -50.58
CA GLY A 117 26.73 66.71 -50.78
C GLY A 117 27.30 66.11 -49.47
N PRO A 118 28.59 65.78 -49.41
CA PRO A 118 29.21 65.20 -48.21
C PRO A 118 29.15 66.08 -46.95
N VAL A 119 28.91 67.40 -47.08
CA VAL A 119 28.86 68.36 -45.95
C VAL A 119 27.41 68.74 -45.59
N SER A 120 26.42 68.06 -46.16
CA SER A 120 25.01 68.34 -45.94
C SER A 120 24.57 68.11 -44.49
N ALA A 121 23.76 69.03 -43.94
CA ALA A 121 23.11 68.85 -42.64
C ALA A 121 22.14 67.65 -42.62
N ALA A 122 21.62 67.26 -43.79
CA ALA A 122 20.63 66.19 -43.93
C ALA A 122 21.14 64.80 -43.51
N TRP A 123 22.47 64.59 -43.44
CA TRP A 123 23.04 63.33 -42.95
C TRP A 123 22.56 62.95 -41.55
N VAL A 124 22.30 63.93 -40.68
CA VAL A 124 21.81 63.71 -39.31
C VAL A 124 20.39 63.13 -39.29
N LEU A 125 19.58 63.40 -40.31
CA LEU A 125 18.20 62.91 -40.40
C LEU A 125 18.12 61.39 -40.59
N PHE A 126 19.20 60.74 -41.06
CA PHE A 126 19.24 59.29 -41.14
C PHE A 126 19.16 58.61 -39.77
N ILE A 127 19.53 59.29 -38.67
CA ILE A 127 19.34 58.77 -37.30
C ILE A 127 17.88 58.41 -37.07
N TRP A 128 16.94 59.25 -37.52
CA TRP A 128 15.51 58.98 -37.41
C TRP A 128 15.11 57.72 -38.20
N THR A 129 15.58 57.60 -39.43
CA THR A 129 15.31 56.45 -40.31
C THR A 129 15.84 55.14 -39.71
N VAL A 130 17.07 55.15 -39.20
CA VAL A 130 17.70 54.01 -38.53
C VAL A 130 16.97 53.64 -37.24
N THR A 131 16.56 54.65 -36.46
CA THR A 131 15.82 54.45 -35.20
C THR A 131 14.46 53.80 -35.46
N VAL A 132 13.69 54.30 -36.43
CA VAL A 132 12.40 53.72 -36.83
C VAL A 132 12.59 52.27 -37.32
N ALA A 133 13.60 52.03 -38.15
CA ALA A 133 13.95 50.69 -38.65
C ALA A 133 14.28 49.70 -37.53
N GLY A 134 15.06 50.13 -36.53
CA GLY A 134 15.49 49.30 -35.41
C GLY A 134 14.36 48.95 -34.46
N ILE A 135 13.51 49.93 -34.15
CA ILE A 135 12.40 49.78 -33.21
C ILE A 135 11.28 48.91 -33.80
N LEU A 136 10.96 49.06 -35.10
CA LEU A 136 9.74 48.49 -35.67
C LEU A 136 9.94 47.30 -36.62
N ILE A 137 11.14 47.12 -37.18
CA ILE A 137 11.41 45.99 -38.08
C ILE A 137 12.25 44.94 -37.35
N ALA A 138 13.52 45.25 -37.09
CA ALA A 138 14.43 44.42 -36.32
C ALA A 138 15.74 45.17 -36.04
N PRO A 139 16.48 44.84 -34.97
CA PRO A 139 17.81 45.41 -34.70
C PRO A 139 18.80 45.20 -35.85
N ARG A 140 18.75 44.04 -36.52
CA ARG A 140 19.58 43.76 -37.72
C ARG A 140 19.29 44.70 -38.89
N TYR A 141 18.05 45.20 -39.00
CA TYR A 141 17.65 46.09 -40.09
C TYR A 141 18.17 47.51 -39.86
N ALA A 142 18.24 47.96 -38.60
CA ALA A 142 18.95 49.19 -38.25
C ALA A 142 20.44 49.11 -38.59
N LEU A 143 21.11 47.99 -38.28
CA LEU A 143 22.52 47.79 -38.64
C LEU A 143 22.74 47.83 -40.16
N LEU A 144 21.85 47.20 -40.93
CA LEU A 144 21.89 47.27 -42.39
C LEU A 144 21.72 48.70 -42.89
N MET A 145 20.74 49.45 -42.36
CA MET A 145 20.54 50.86 -42.73
C MET A 145 21.73 51.72 -42.35
N THR A 146 22.33 51.54 -41.17
CA THR A 146 23.57 52.24 -40.79
C THR A 146 24.70 51.94 -41.77
N GLY A 147 24.88 50.67 -42.15
CA GLY A 147 25.86 50.28 -43.16
C GLY A 147 25.62 50.95 -44.52
N LEU A 148 24.35 51.01 -44.97
CA LEU A 148 23.98 51.71 -46.20
C LEU A 148 24.24 53.22 -46.12
N VAL A 149 23.91 53.88 -45.00
CA VAL A 149 24.18 55.32 -44.79
C VAL A 149 25.68 55.59 -44.86
N VAL A 150 26.50 54.82 -44.14
CA VAL A 150 27.96 54.96 -44.14
C VAL A 150 28.55 54.67 -45.52
N GLY A 151 28.04 53.64 -46.22
CA GLY A 151 28.42 53.33 -47.58
C GLY A 151 28.10 54.44 -48.57
N CYS A 152 26.88 54.99 -48.52
CA CYS A 152 26.46 56.14 -49.32
C CYS A 152 27.32 57.37 -49.02
N TYR A 153 27.65 57.63 -47.75
CA TYR A 153 28.54 58.73 -47.36
C TYR A 153 29.93 58.56 -47.99
N GLY A 154 30.53 57.38 -47.84
CA GLY A 154 31.85 57.07 -48.40
C GLY A 154 31.88 57.17 -49.93
N LEU A 155 30.86 56.64 -50.61
CA LEU A 155 30.72 56.71 -52.06
C LEU A 155 30.58 58.16 -52.55
N LEU A 156 29.73 58.96 -51.91
CA LEU A 156 29.52 60.36 -52.29
C LEU A 156 30.76 61.22 -52.00
N LEU A 157 31.43 60.98 -50.88
CA LEU A 157 32.70 61.63 -50.53
C LEU A 157 33.79 61.28 -51.54
N GLY A 158 33.92 60.00 -51.91
CA GLY A 158 34.87 59.54 -52.93
C GLY A 158 34.59 60.14 -54.30
N ALA A 159 33.34 60.10 -54.76
CA ALA A 159 32.92 60.69 -56.03
C ALA A 159 33.18 62.20 -56.08
N SER A 160 32.93 62.91 -54.98
CA SER A 160 33.22 64.35 -54.85
C SER A 160 34.73 64.64 -54.91
N ARG A 161 35.56 63.84 -54.23
CA ARG A 161 37.02 63.99 -54.24
C ARG A 161 37.65 63.68 -55.60
N LEU A 162 37.07 62.76 -56.36
CA LEU A 162 37.47 62.42 -57.72
C LEU A 162 36.91 63.39 -58.78
N GLY A 163 36.11 64.39 -58.38
CA GLY A 163 35.50 65.35 -59.29
C GLY A 163 34.35 64.80 -60.15
N LEU A 164 33.87 63.58 -59.87
CA LEU A 164 32.77 62.94 -60.58
C LEU A 164 31.39 63.49 -60.19
N TYR A 165 31.33 64.24 -59.09
CA TYR A 165 30.09 64.77 -58.53
C TYR A 165 30.31 66.12 -57.87
N THR A 166 29.43 67.08 -58.19
CA THR A 166 29.31 68.38 -57.54
C THR A 166 27.85 68.61 -57.15
N PRO A 167 27.56 69.01 -55.90
CA PRO A 167 26.19 69.25 -55.48
C PRO A 167 25.56 70.40 -56.30
N PRO A 168 24.33 70.23 -56.81
CA PRO A 168 23.62 71.26 -57.56
C PRO A 168 23.39 72.56 -56.76
N ILE A 169 23.13 72.45 -55.46
CA ILE A 169 22.85 73.57 -54.58
C ILE A 169 23.87 73.58 -53.45
N LEU A 170 24.65 74.66 -53.38
CA LEU A 170 25.60 74.94 -52.32
C LEU A 170 25.03 76.01 -51.40
N LEU A 171 24.84 75.67 -50.12
CA LEU A 171 24.33 76.61 -49.13
C LEU A 171 25.48 77.51 -48.63
N PRO A 172 25.21 78.79 -48.34
CA PRO A 172 26.17 79.68 -47.69
C PRO A 172 26.67 79.07 -46.36
N PRO A 173 27.96 79.27 -45.99
CA PRO A 173 28.54 78.65 -44.79
C PRO A 173 27.76 78.93 -43.49
N GLN A 174 27.22 80.15 -43.34
CA GLN A 174 26.43 80.55 -42.17
C GLN A 174 25.08 79.81 -42.11
N GLY A 175 24.35 79.74 -43.24
CA GLY A 175 23.08 79.01 -43.35
C GLY A 175 23.26 77.50 -43.14
N ARG A 176 24.30 76.91 -43.73
CA ARG A 176 24.65 75.50 -43.50
C ARG A 176 24.92 75.20 -42.03
N THR A 177 25.69 76.05 -41.36
CA THR A 177 26.03 75.87 -39.93
C THR A 177 24.78 75.97 -39.06
N PHE A 178 23.93 76.97 -39.30
CA PHE A 178 22.65 77.13 -38.60
C PHE A 178 21.74 75.91 -38.77
N LEU A 179 21.56 75.45 -40.01
CA LEU A 179 20.73 74.28 -40.31
C LEU A 179 21.29 73.00 -39.71
N THR A 180 22.62 72.84 -39.69
CA THR A 180 23.28 71.69 -39.05
C THR A 180 22.94 71.65 -37.55
N PHE A 181 23.07 72.76 -36.83
CA PHE A 181 22.69 72.82 -35.41
C PHE A 181 21.20 72.60 -35.20
N ALA A 182 20.33 73.23 -36.00
CA ALA A 182 18.88 73.04 -35.91
C ALA A 182 18.50 71.56 -36.11
N PHE A 183 19.06 70.90 -37.13
CA PHE A 183 18.75 69.50 -37.44
C PHE A 183 19.24 68.56 -36.33
N ILE A 184 20.45 68.79 -35.80
CA ILE A 184 20.96 68.04 -34.65
C ILE A 184 20.03 68.19 -33.44
N LEU A 185 19.62 69.41 -33.11
CA LEU A 185 18.73 69.66 -31.97
C LEU A 185 17.36 69.00 -32.17
N GLY A 186 16.76 69.14 -33.36
CA GLY A 186 15.48 68.52 -33.69
C GLY A 186 15.52 67.00 -33.58
N VAL A 187 16.55 66.36 -34.12
CA VAL A 187 16.73 64.90 -34.05
C VAL A 187 17.02 64.46 -32.62
N LEU A 188 17.85 65.19 -31.85
CA LEU A 188 18.17 64.86 -30.46
C LEU A 188 16.93 64.89 -29.57
N VAL A 189 16.13 65.95 -29.65
CA VAL A 189 14.92 66.12 -28.82
C VAL A 189 13.87 65.07 -29.18
N THR A 190 13.65 64.83 -30.48
CA THR A 190 12.64 63.85 -30.93
C THR A 190 13.05 62.41 -30.63
N THR A 191 14.31 62.04 -30.88
CA THR A 191 14.83 60.69 -30.62
C THR A 191 14.95 60.42 -29.12
N GLY A 192 15.48 61.37 -28.34
CA GLY A 192 15.60 61.25 -26.88
C GLY A 192 14.24 61.20 -26.17
N GLY A 193 13.30 62.05 -26.58
CA GLY A 193 11.92 62.01 -26.09
C GLY A 193 11.21 60.69 -26.41
N LEU A 194 11.37 60.19 -27.65
CA LEU A 194 10.81 58.91 -28.07
C LEU A 194 11.39 57.73 -27.28
N LEU A 195 12.72 57.67 -27.13
CA LEU A 195 13.39 56.60 -26.39
C LEU A 195 12.95 56.57 -24.92
N THR A 196 12.84 57.75 -24.30
CA THR A 196 12.36 57.88 -22.91
C THR A 196 10.92 57.40 -22.77
N TYR A 197 10.04 57.80 -23.69
CA TYR A 197 8.65 57.34 -23.70
C TYR A 197 8.54 55.82 -23.85
N LEU A 198 9.29 55.23 -24.79
CA LEU A 198 9.27 53.79 -25.04
C LEU A 198 9.84 53.00 -23.84
N ASN A 199 10.95 53.48 -23.25
CA ASN A 199 11.55 52.86 -22.07
C ASN A 199 10.65 52.95 -20.85
N MET A 200 10.03 54.11 -20.57
CA MET A 200 9.12 54.26 -19.44
C MET A 200 7.89 53.33 -19.58
N ARG A 201 7.39 53.17 -20.81
CA ARG A 201 6.26 52.27 -21.08
C ARG A 201 6.63 50.79 -20.91
N SER A 202 7.81 50.37 -21.36
CA SER A 202 8.27 48.98 -21.16
C SER A 202 8.56 48.69 -19.69
N LEU A 203 9.17 49.64 -18.97
CA LEU A 203 9.48 49.54 -17.55
C LEU A 203 8.21 49.39 -16.70
N ASN A 204 7.20 50.24 -16.93
CA ASN A 204 5.92 50.16 -16.21
C ASN A 204 5.19 48.83 -16.45
N ALA A 205 5.24 48.31 -17.68
CA ALA A 205 4.67 47.00 -18.00
C ALA A 205 5.46 45.84 -17.35
N ALA A 206 6.79 45.96 -17.28
CA ALA A 206 7.62 44.98 -16.58
C ALA A 206 7.31 44.97 -15.07
N PHE A 207 7.17 46.16 -14.46
CA PHE A 207 6.78 46.28 -13.06
C PHE A 207 5.41 45.68 -12.77
N SER A 208 4.40 45.93 -13.60
CA SER A 208 3.08 45.31 -13.41
C SER A 208 3.14 43.79 -13.51
N ASN A 209 3.92 43.24 -14.44
CA ASN A 209 4.09 41.80 -14.59
C ASN A 209 4.80 41.18 -13.37
N VAL A 210 5.84 41.84 -12.84
CA VAL A 210 6.54 41.37 -11.63
C VAL A 210 5.62 41.36 -10.42
N THR A 211 4.84 42.42 -10.22
CA THR A 211 3.87 42.50 -9.11
C THR A 211 2.80 41.42 -9.23
N ALA A 212 2.25 41.21 -10.44
CA ALA A 212 1.28 40.15 -10.70
C ALA A 212 1.88 38.75 -10.46
N MET A 213 3.11 38.51 -10.89
CA MET A 213 3.80 37.23 -10.68
C MET A 213 4.10 36.98 -9.21
N LYS A 214 4.44 38.03 -8.45
CA LYS A 214 4.60 37.95 -6.99
C LYS A 214 3.29 37.55 -6.31
N GLN A 215 2.17 38.21 -6.64
CA GLN A 215 0.86 37.86 -6.09
C GLN A 215 0.46 36.42 -6.44
N GLN A 216 0.73 35.98 -7.67
CA GLN A 216 0.47 34.61 -8.09
C GLN A 216 1.32 33.60 -7.30
N LEU A 217 2.58 33.94 -7.01
CA LEU A 217 3.46 33.10 -6.20
C LEU A 217 2.96 32.98 -4.76
N GLU A 218 2.55 34.09 -4.14
CA GLU A 218 1.99 34.13 -2.78
C GLU A 218 0.71 33.27 -2.69
N LEU A 219 -0.20 33.40 -3.66
CA LEU A 219 -1.40 32.55 -3.74
C LEU A 219 -1.05 31.06 -3.89
N SER A 220 -0.08 30.73 -4.73
CA SER A 220 0.37 29.35 -4.94
C SER A 220 1.01 28.77 -3.67
N GLN A 221 1.81 29.56 -2.95
CA GLN A 221 2.40 29.17 -1.66
C GLN A 221 1.31 28.88 -0.62
N GLN A 222 0.33 29.77 -0.46
CA GLN A 222 -0.80 29.56 0.46
C GLN A 222 -1.58 28.29 0.11
N GLN A 223 -1.86 28.06 -1.18
CA GLN A 223 -2.53 26.84 -1.63
C GLN A 223 -1.72 25.56 -1.38
N LEU A 224 -0.38 25.65 -1.41
CA LEU A 224 0.49 24.52 -1.13
C LEU A 224 0.54 24.25 0.38
N GLU A 225 0.68 25.28 1.19
CA GLU A 225 0.65 25.18 2.66
C GLU A 225 -0.64 24.54 3.15
N GLN A 226 -1.79 24.98 2.61
CA GLN A 226 -3.08 24.38 2.93
C GLN A 226 -3.15 22.90 2.53
N ARG A 227 -2.70 22.56 1.31
CA ARG A 227 -2.64 21.15 0.86
C ARG A 227 -1.72 20.28 1.73
N VAL A 228 -0.61 20.83 2.20
CA VAL A 228 0.32 20.12 3.09
C VAL A 228 -0.31 19.92 4.46
N ALA A 229 -0.98 20.94 5.02
CA ALA A 229 -1.70 20.82 6.28
C ALA A 229 -2.78 19.73 6.21
N ASP A 230 -3.65 19.78 5.20
CA ASP A 230 -4.73 18.80 4.99
C ASP A 230 -4.17 17.36 4.86
N ARG A 231 -3.09 17.17 4.09
CA ARG A 231 -2.45 15.86 3.94
C ARG A 231 -1.77 15.39 5.22
N THR A 232 -1.17 16.29 5.98
CA THR A 232 -0.48 15.94 7.24
C THR A 232 -1.50 15.49 8.27
N GLU A 233 -2.64 16.18 8.37
CA GLU A 233 -3.72 15.79 9.27
C GLU A 233 -4.31 14.44 8.88
N ALA A 234 -4.59 14.20 7.59
CA ALA A 234 -5.07 12.91 7.11
C ALA A 234 -4.08 11.78 7.37
N LEU A 235 -2.77 12.03 7.21
CA LEU A 235 -1.73 11.05 7.50
C LEU A 235 -1.63 10.74 8.99
N GLN A 236 -1.75 11.76 9.86
CA GLN A 236 -1.78 11.57 11.31
C GLN A 236 -2.98 10.74 11.75
N ARG A 237 -4.19 11.03 11.22
CA ARG A 237 -5.39 10.22 11.47
C ARG A 237 -5.19 8.76 11.08
N ARG A 238 -4.66 8.51 9.88
CA ARG A 238 -4.36 7.15 9.40
C ARG A 238 -3.33 6.43 10.26
N THR A 239 -2.30 7.15 10.71
CA THR A 239 -1.26 6.58 11.57
C THR A 239 -1.82 6.21 12.95
N ALA A 240 -2.67 7.05 13.54
CA ALA A 240 -3.33 6.77 14.81
C ALA A 240 -4.24 5.52 14.73
N GLN A 241 -5.01 5.39 13.64
CA GLN A 241 -5.84 4.21 13.38
C GLN A 241 -5.00 2.93 13.23
N PHE A 242 -3.88 2.98 12.49
CA PHE A 242 -2.96 1.84 12.42
C PHE A 242 -2.35 1.49 13.78
N GLY A 243 -2.02 2.49 14.60
CA GLY A 243 -1.54 2.30 15.97
C GLY A 243 -2.55 1.52 16.82
N ALA A 244 -3.84 1.83 16.71
CA ALA A 244 -4.90 1.08 17.38
C ALA A 244 -4.97 -0.38 16.92
N ILE A 245 -4.78 -0.66 15.63
CA ILE A 245 -4.77 -2.03 15.10
C ILE A 245 -3.62 -2.85 15.65
N VAL A 246 -2.44 -2.27 15.69
CA VAL A 246 -1.26 -2.94 16.26
C VAL A 246 -1.44 -3.17 17.76
N ALA A 247 -1.98 -2.20 18.50
CA ALA A 247 -2.23 -2.33 19.93
C ALA A 247 -3.20 -3.49 20.25
N VAL A 248 -4.32 -3.59 19.53
CA VAL A 248 -5.27 -4.70 19.71
C VAL A 248 -4.61 -6.04 19.36
N GLY A 249 -3.92 -6.11 18.22
CA GLY A 249 -3.24 -7.33 17.78
C GLY A 249 -2.18 -7.83 18.75
N GLN A 250 -1.36 -6.93 19.32
CA GLN A 250 -0.38 -7.29 20.35
C GLN A 250 -1.01 -7.68 21.68
N GLY A 251 -2.10 -7.01 22.09
CA GLY A 251 -2.79 -7.29 23.35
C GLY A 251 -3.44 -8.67 23.39
N ILE A 252 -3.84 -9.21 22.24
CA ILE A 252 -4.42 -10.56 22.13
C ILE A 252 -3.40 -11.64 21.77
N ALA A 253 -2.22 -11.25 21.24
CA ALA A 253 -1.18 -12.17 20.83
C ALA A 253 -0.58 -12.89 22.05
N GLY A 254 -0.72 -14.22 22.09
CA GLY A 254 -0.19 -15.06 23.17
C GLY A 254 -1.22 -15.48 24.22
N LEU A 255 -2.45 -14.99 24.14
CA LEU A 255 -3.55 -15.49 24.97
C LEU A 255 -3.95 -16.89 24.49
N THR A 256 -3.86 -17.85 25.42
CA THR A 256 -4.20 -19.26 25.16
C THR A 256 -5.60 -19.64 25.63
N ASP A 257 -6.23 -18.81 26.46
CA ASP A 257 -7.61 -18.98 26.88
C ASP A 257 -8.55 -18.23 25.92
N LEU A 258 -9.55 -18.95 25.42
CA LEU A 258 -10.50 -18.44 24.44
C LEU A 258 -11.33 -17.28 25.01
N GLY A 259 -11.79 -17.42 26.25
CA GLY A 259 -12.62 -16.41 26.92
C GLY A 259 -11.84 -15.12 27.15
N ALA A 260 -10.64 -15.23 27.70
CA ALA A 260 -9.74 -14.11 27.92
C ALA A 260 -9.39 -13.39 26.62
N LEU A 261 -9.06 -14.14 25.54
CA LEU A 261 -8.76 -13.56 24.23
C LEU A 261 -9.91 -12.71 23.71
N LEU A 262 -11.12 -13.26 23.69
CA LEU A 262 -12.29 -12.57 23.16
C LEU A 262 -12.67 -11.35 24.02
N GLN A 263 -12.55 -11.47 25.35
CA GLN A 263 -12.83 -10.35 26.26
C GLN A 263 -11.84 -9.21 26.09
N THR A 264 -10.53 -9.52 26.08
CA THR A 264 -9.49 -8.52 25.84
C THR A 264 -9.63 -7.87 24.46
N ALA A 265 -9.99 -8.64 23.43
CA ALA A 265 -10.27 -8.08 22.11
C ALA A 265 -11.44 -7.08 22.16
N ALA A 266 -12.56 -7.45 22.79
CA ALA A 266 -13.73 -6.58 22.91
C ALA A 266 -13.37 -5.28 23.66
N ASP A 267 -12.64 -5.39 24.78
CA ASP A 267 -12.23 -4.25 25.59
C ASP A 267 -11.32 -3.28 24.81
N LEU A 268 -10.31 -3.81 24.11
CA LEU A 268 -9.38 -3.00 23.33
C LEU A 268 -10.05 -2.34 22.12
N ILE A 269 -10.96 -3.05 21.42
CA ILE A 269 -11.72 -2.48 20.31
C ILE A 269 -12.61 -1.33 20.83
N CYS A 270 -13.30 -1.53 21.96
CA CYS A 270 -14.14 -0.52 22.58
C CYS A 270 -13.32 0.74 22.98
N GLN A 271 -12.15 0.54 23.62
CA GLN A 271 -11.28 1.64 24.07
C GLN A 271 -10.64 2.42 22.93
N HIS A 272 -10.09 1.74 21.91
CA HIS A 272 -9.31 2.40 20.87
C HIS A 272 -10.14 3.04 19.76
N PHE A 273 -11.38 2.59 19.54
CA PHE A 273 -12.26 3.12 18.49
C PHE A 273 -13.40 4.00 19.03
N ALA A 274 -13.41 4.29 20.33
CA ALA A 274 -14.47 5.04 21.00
C ALA A 274 -15.88 4.48 20.72
N ILE A 275 -15.97 3.15 20.58
CA ILE A 275 -17.23 2.46 20.28
C ILE A 275 -18.02 2.27 21.58
N THR A 276 -19.33 2.53 21.54
CA THR A 276 -20.17 2.48 22.74
C THR A 276 -20.37 1.07 23.27
N HIS A 277 -20.52 0.09 22.37
CA HIS A 277 -20.64 -1.32 22.72
C HIS A 277 -20.04 -2.24 21.66
N VAL A 278 -19.37 -3.30 22.11
CA VAL A 278 -18.74 -4.34 21.29
C VAL A 278 -19.23 -5.69 21.79
N GLY A 279 -19.74 -6.54 20.90
CA GLY A 279 -20.13 -7.91 21.19
C GLY A 279 -19.44 -8.89 20.24
N ILE A 280 -18.94 -10.02 20.77
CA ILE A 280 -18.36 -11.09 19.95
C ILE A 280 -19.19 -12.36 20.10
N TYR A 281 -19.84 -12.76 19.02
CA TYR A 281 -20.68 -13.95 18.94
C TYR A 281 -19.92 -15.06 18.22
N LEU A 282 -19.94 -16.27 18.75
CA LEU A 282 -19.45 -17.46 18.05
C LEU A 282 -20.61 -18.38 17.68
N VAL A 283 -20.52 -19.01 16.52
CA VAL A 283 -21.49 -20.00 16.06
C VAL A 283 -21.32 -21.29 16.88
N ASP A 284 -22.43 -21.81 17.40
CA ASP A 284 -22.51 -23.12 18.03
C ASP A 284 -23.26 -24.08 17.12
N ASP A 285 -22.49 -24.88 16.38
CA ASP A 285 -22.97 -25.86 15.39
C ASP A 285 -23.91 -26.90 16.02
N VAL A 286 -23.75 -27.21 17.30
CA VAL A 286 -24.55 -28.24 17.98
C VAL A 286 -25.99 -27.76 18.22
N ARG A 287 -26.18 -26.46 18.41
CA ARG A 287 -27.48 -25.87 18.77
C ARG A 287 -28.08 -24.98 17.69
N ALA A 288 -27.41 -24.86 16.53
CA ALA A 288 -27.77 -23.91 15.48
C ALA A 288 -28.05 -22.51 16.06
N SER A 289 -27.17 -22.05 16.95
CA SER A 289 -27.33 -20.80 17.70
C SER A 289 -26.03 -20.00 17.71
N LEU A 290 -26.14 -18.69 17.78
CA LEU A 290 -25.03 -17.78 18.07
C LEU A 290 -24.95 -17.54 19.56
N ARG A 291 -23.76 -17.73 20.15
CA ARG A 291 -23.51 -17.46 21.55
C ARG A 291 -22.61 -16.26 21.73
N LEU A 292 -23.05 -15.27 22.51
CA LEU A 292 -22.21 -14.17 22.96
C LEU A 292 -21.10 -14.72 23.87
N ARG A 293 -19.84 -14.50 23.48
CA ARG A 293 -18.65 -14.98 24.21
C ARG A 293 -17.92 -13.88 24.95
N ALA A 294 -17.99 -12.65 24.45
CA ALA A 294 -17.37 -11.49 25.05
C ALA A 294 -18.18 -10.24 24.71
N ALA A 295 -18.15 -9.27 25.61
CA ALA A 295 -18.76 -7.96 25.39
C ALA A 295 -18.01 -6.86 26.15
N ALA A 296 -17.95 -5.67 25.56
CA ALA A 296 -17.33 -4.48 26.14
C ALA A 296 -18.17 -3.22 25.87
N GLY A 297 -18.04 -2.19 26.70
CA GLY A 297 -18.84 -0.95 26.60
C GLY A 297 -20.14 -0.95 27.43
N GLY A 298 -20.68 0.26 27.67
CA GLY A 298 -21.54 0.67 28.81
C GLY A 298 -22.84 -0.10 29.14
N VAL A 299 -23.52 0.38 30.20
CA VAL A 299 -24.60 -0.23 31.03
C VAL A 299 -25.38 -1.36 30.34
N GLY A 300 -24.87 -2.59 30.48
CA GLY A 300 -25.55 -3.75 29.94
C GLY A 300 -24.66 -4.94 29.65
N SER A 301 -23.32 -4.85 29.64
CA SER A 301 -22.44 -6.00 29.30
C SER A 301 -22.78 -7.30 30.05
N GLN A 302 -23.27 -7.22 31.30
CA GLN A 302 -23.83 -8.37 32.04
C GLN A 302 -25.28 -8.75 31.67
N ARG A 303 -26.16 -7.81 31.30
CA ARG A 303 -27.55 -8.08 30.86
C ARG A 303 -27.65 -8.52 29.39
N PHE A 304 -26.72 -8.10 28.53
CA PHE A 304 -26.51 -8.66 27.17
C PHE A 304 -26.09 -10.13 27.27
N ALA A 305 -25.34 -10.51 28.31
CA ALA A 305 -24.99 -11.90 28.59
C ALA A 305 -26.20 -12.75 29.05
N GLU A 306 -27.21 -12.17 29.70
CA GLU A 306 -28.42 -12.88 30.15
C GLU A 306 -29.32 -13.37 28.99
N ARG A 307 -29.13 -12.82 27.78
CA ARG A 307 -29.81 -13.25 26.53
C ARG A 307 -28.82 -13.71 25.45
N ALA A 308 -27.65 -14.20 25.86
CA ALA A 308 -26.48 -14.51 25.03
C ALA A 308 -26.67 -15.55 23.90
N ASN A 309 -27.79 -16.28 23.84
CA ASN A 309 -28.02 -17.30 22.83
C ASN A 309 -29.09 -16.85 21.84
N LEU A 310 -28.65 -16.43 20.65
CA LEU A 310 -29.52 -16.09 19.53
C LEU A 310 -29.73 -17.34 18.66
N LEU A 311 -30.98 -17.67 18.34
CA LEU A 311 -31.26 -18.74 17.39
C LEU A 311 -30.94 -18.27 15.97
N LEU A 312 -30.29 -19.12 15.16
CA LEU A 312 -29.95 -18.78 13.77
C LEU A 312 -31.19 -18.61 12.87
N ALA A 313 -32.33 -19.17 13.27
CA ALA A 313 -33.60 -19.07 12.55
C ALA A 313 -34.31 -17.70 12.70
N GLU A 314 -33.85 -16.85 13.62
CA GLU A 314 -34.43 -15.53 13.84
C GLU A 314 -33.85 -14.47 12.89
N HIS A 315 -34.64 -13.42 12.63
CA HIS A 315 -34.22 -12.30 11.80
C HIS A 315 -33.58 -11.22 12.68
N GLY A 316 -32.25 -11.06 12.58
CA GLY A 316 -31.48 -10.03 13.28
C GLY A 316 -30.24 -9.63 12.50
N MET A 317 -29.62 -8.50 12.86
CA MET A 317 -28.42 -7.97 12.19
C MET A 317 -27.28 -9.00 12.20
N VAL A 318 -26.98 -9.56 13.38
CA VAL A 318 -25.96 -10.59 13.59
C VAL A 318 -26.27 -11.88 12.81
N GLN A 319 -27.51 -12.36 12.85
CA GLN A 319 -27.96 -13.55 12.11
C GLN A 319 -27.84 -13.36 10.59
N SER A 320 -28.18 -12.16 10.08
CA SER A 320 -28.04 -11.82 8.66
C SER A 320 -26.58 -11.88 8.20
N VAL A 321 -25.62 -11.48 9.04
CA VAL A 321 -24.19 -11.59 8.72
C VAL A 321 -23.76 -13.05 8.62
N VAL A 322 -24.19 -13.92 9.54
CA VAL A 322 -23.90 -15.36 9.46
C VAL A 322 -24.47 -15.97 8.18
N ASN A 323 -25.73 -15.66 7.85
CA ASN A 323 -26.43 -16.24 6.71
C ASN A 323 -25.88 -15.76 5.35
N THR A 324 -25.36 -14.52 5.28
CA THR A 324 -24.87 -13.94 4.04
C THR A 324 -23.35 -13.96 3.88
N GLY A 325 -22.61 -14.12 4.98
CA GLY A 325 -21.15 -14.01 5.01
C GLY A 325 -20.60 -12.62 4.68
N ARG A 326 -21.45 -11.59 4.69
CA ARG A 326 -21.07 -10.21 4.34
C ARG A 326 -21.27 -9.30 5.54
N LEU A 327 -20.37 -8.32 5.68
CA LEU A 327 -20.56 -7.24 6.64
C LEU A 327 -21.87 -6.49 6.39
N ARG A 328 -22.46 -5.97 7.45
CA ARG A 328 -23.68 -5.16 7.41
C ARG A 328 -23.46 -3.89 8.21
N LEU A 329 -23.97 -2.77 7.69
CA LEU A 329 -23.96 -1.47 8.34
C LEU A 329 -25.39 -0.94 8.34
N ALA A 330 -25.85 -0.46 9.50
CA ALA A 330 -27.10 0.26 9.65
C ALA A 330 -26.80 1.63 10.27
N THR A 331 -27.20 2.70 9.59
CA THR A 331 -27.00 4.10 10.06
C THR A 331 -28.26 4.93 9.99
N THR A 332 -29.30 4.45 9.31
CA THR A 332 -30.57 5.15 9.24
C THR A 332 -31.53 4.64 10.32
N PRO A 333 -32.40 5.50 10.89
CA PRO A 333 -33.40 5.07 11.86
C PRO A 333 -34.29 3.93 11.35
N MET A 334 -34.57 3.88 10.05
CA MET A 334 -35.38 2.81 9.43
C MET A 334 -34.62 1.47 9.36
N GLU A 335 -33.31 1.50 9.10
CA GLU A 335 -32.47 0.29 9.13
C GLU A 335 -32.24 -0.19 10.56
N LEU A 336 -32.00 0.72 11.50
CA LEU A 336 -31.84 0.38 12.92
C LEU A 336 -33.16 -0.12 13.51
N ALA A 337 -34.30 0.45 13.12
CA ALA A 337 -35.63 -0.03 13.52
C ALA A 337 -35.93 -1.46 13.03
N ARG A 338 -35.31 -1.89 11.91
CA ARG A 338 -35.45 -3.26 11.40
C ARG A 338 -34.86 -4.30 12.35
N TRP A 339 -33.87 -3.89 13.15
CA TRP A 339 -33.11 -4.76 14.05
C TRP A 339 -33.23 -4.32 15.50
N ALA A 340 -34.23 -3.47 15.81
CA ALA A 340 -34.34 -2.78 17.08
C ALA A 340 -34.33 -3.76 18.26
N GLY A 341 -33.42 -3.51 19.20
CA GLY A 341 -33.40 -4.17 20.50
C GLY A 341 -34.54 -3.70 21.41
N PRO A 342 -34.62 -4.25 22.63
CA PRO A 342 -35.57 -3.85 23.66
C PRO A 342 -35.63 -2.32 23.87
N PRO A 343 -36.78 -1.77 24.31
CA PRO A 343 -36.98 -0.32 24.52
C PRO A 343 -36.00 0.34 25.52
N GLU A 344 -35.28 -0.47 26.28
CA GLU A 344 -34.40 -0.09 27.38
C GLU A 344 -32.96 0.17 26.91
N TRP A 345 -32.68 -0.04 25.63
CA TRP A 345 -31.38 0.23 25.02
C TRP A 345 -31.16 1.74 24.82
N PRO A 346 -29.91 2.23 24.95
CA PRO A 346 -29.57 3.58 24.54
C PRO A 346 -29.90 3.78 23.06
N VAL A 347 -30.20 5.01 22.66
CA VAL A 347 -30.51 5.34 21.27
C VAL A 347 -29.25 5.16 20.42
N ILE A 348 -29.14 4.01 19.77
CA ILE A 348 -28.07 3.67 18.84
C ILE A 348 -28.25 4.51 17.58
N GLN A 349 -27.17 5.13 17.11
CA GLN A 349 -27.13 5.90 15.88
C GLN A 349 -26.48 5.12 14.73
N ALA A 350 -25.66 4.11 15.04
CA ALA A 350 -25.08 3.24 14.03
C ALA A 350 -24.74 1.85 14.60
N GLU A 351 -24.89 0.82 13.77
CA GLU A 351 -24.54 -0.57 14.08
C GLU A 351 -23.76 -1.17 12.90
N LEU A 352 -22.60 -1.76 13.19
CA LEU A 352 -21.73 -2.43 12.23
C LEU A 352 -21.48 -3.86 12.70
N ALA A 353 -21.93 -4.83 11.91
CA ALA A 353 -21.72 -6.24 12.17
C ALA A 353 -20.77 -6.83 11.11
N LEU A 354 -19.68 -7.43 11.58
CA LEU A 354 -18.57 -7.95 10.78
C LEU A 354 -18.48 -9.48 10.93
N PRO A 355 -18.37 -10.24 9.83
CA PRO A 355 -18.21 -11.69 9.91
C PRO A 355 -16.79 -12.06 10.34
N LEU A 356 -16.67 -13.05 11.22
CA LEU A 356 -15.43 -13.76 11.52
C LEU A 356 -15.38 -15.01 10.64
N VAL A 357 -14.56 -15.00 9.59
CA VAL A 357 -14.58 -16.03 8.53
C VAL A 357 -13.33 -16.89 8.56
N SER A 358 -13.52 -18.19 8.73
CA SER A 358 -12.48 -19.21 8.74
C SER A 358 -12.75 -20.24 7.65
N GLY A 359 -11.78 -20.53 6.79
CA GLY A 359 -11.92 -21.59 5.77
C GLY A 359 -13.13 -21.44 4.84
N GLY A 360 -13.64 -20.21 4.65
CA GLY A 360 -14.85 -19.92 3.84
C GLY A 360 -16.18 -20.03 4.60
N ALA A 361 -16.17 -20.36 5.89
CA ALA A 361 -17.34 -20.42 6.76
C ALA A 361 -17.33 -19.29 7.80
N VAL A 362 -18.49 -18.74 8.14
CA VAL A 362 -18.63 -17.75 9.23
C VAL A 362 -18.62 -18.50 10.56
N ILE A 363 -17.56 -18.35 11.35
CA ILE A 363 -17.42 -18.98 12.67
C ILE A 363 -17.92 -18.09 13.80
N GLY A 364 -18.17 -16.81 13.50
CA GLY A 364 -18.67 -15.84 14.47
C GLY A 364 -18.96 -14.48 13.84
N VAL A 365 -19.42 -13.55 14.66
CA VAL A 365 -19.73 -12.18 14.28
C VAL A 365 -19.21 -11.22 15.33
N LEU A 366 -18.50 -10.18 14.89
CA LEU A 366 -18.12 -9.03 15.69
C LEU A 366 -19.17 -7.94 15.47
N ASP A 367 -19.91 -7.61 16.52
CA ASP A 367 -21.02 -6.65 16.50
C ASP A 367 -20.62 -5.37 17.23
N LEU A 368 -20.82 -4.22 16.60
CA LEU A 368 -20.31 -2.92 17.05
C LEU A 368 -21.42 -1.87 17.00
N LEU A 369 -21.72 -1.25 18.14
CA LEU A 369 -22.78 -0.27 18.27
C LEU A 369 -22.22 1.07 18.73
N SER A 370 -22.70 2.15 18.12
CA SER A 370 -22.35 3.53 18.48
C SER A 370 -23.59 4.39 18.69
N VAL A 371 -23.54 5.27 19.69
CA VAL A 371 -24.53 6.34 19.90
C VAL A 371 -24.16 7.62 19.15
N GLU A 372 -23.02 7.65 18.47
CA GLU A 372 -22.57 8.77 17.66
C GLU A 372 -22.84 8.55 16.17
N VAL A 373 -23.25 9.61 15.48
CA VAL A 373 -23.50 9.57 14.03
C VAL A 373 -22.17 9.59 13.28
N GLY A 374 -22.01 8.70 12.31
CA GLY A 374 -20.83 8.69 11.44
C GLY A 374 -19.59 7.99 12.02
N THR A 375 -19.70 7.28 13.15
CA THR A 375 -18.59 6.51 13.73
C THR A 375 -18.02 5.46 12.78
N PHE A 376 -18.86 4.87 11.93
CA PHE A 376 -18.47 3.83 10.96
C PHE A 376 -18.35 4.37 9.53
N ASP A 377 -17.52 5.40 9.36
CA ASP A 377 -17.13 5.86 8.03
C ASP A 377 -16.35 4.78 7.23
N GLN A 378 -15.98 5.08 5.99
CA GLN A 378 -15.29 4.11 5.13
C GLN A 378 -13.95 3.65 5.73
N GLU A 379 -13.18 4.57 6.31
CA GLU A 379 -11.86 4.30 6.86
C GLU A 379 -11.94 3.45 8.13
N ALA A 380 -12.83 3.81 9.07
CA ALA A 380 -13.08 3.04 10.28
C ALA A 380 -13.56 1.61 9.95
N ARG A 381 -14.43 1.45 8.95
CA ARG A 381 -14.93 0.14 8.53
C ARG A 381 -13.82 -0.75 7.97
N GLU A 382 -12.89 -0.20 7.19
CA GLU A 382 -11.73 -0.93 6.68
C GLU A 382 -10.81 -1.38 7.82
N ALA A 383 -10.54 -0.50 8.78
CA ALA A 383 -9.74 -0.82 9.97
C ALA A 383 -10.38 -1.93 10.83
N LEU A 384 -11.68 -1.81 11.13
CA LEU A 384 -12.42 -2.79 11.93
C LEU A 384 -12.57 -4.13 11.21
N THR A 385 -12.68 -4.14 9.88
CA THR A 385 -12.67 -5.38 9.08
C THR A 385 -11.31 -6.08 9.18
N LEU A 386 -10.20 -5.33 9.12
CA LEU A 386 -8.88 -5.89 9.33
C LEU A 386 -8.73 -6.49 10.74
N MET A 387 -9.33 -5.87 11.76
CA MET A 387 -9.38 -6.42 13.12
C MET A 387 -10.16 -7.71 13.20
N ALA A 388 -11.34 -7.77 12.59
CA ALA A 388 -12.16 -8.99 12.55
C ALA A 388 -11.38 -10.15 11.92
N ASN A 389 -10.63 -9.90 10.84
CA ASN A 389 -9.78 -10.90 10.20
C ASN A 389 -8.62 -11.34 11.12
N ASN A 390 -7.95 -10.40 11.78
CA ASN A 390 -6.86 -10.73 12.71
C ASN A 390 -7.36 -11.52 13.93
N LEU A 391 -8.50 -11.10 14.50
CA LEU A 391 -9.19 -11.82 15.57
C LEU A 391 -9.52 -13.24 15.14
N THR A 392 -10.04 -13.43 13.92
CA THR A 392 -10.37 -14.75 13.37
C THR A 392 -9.14 -15.64 13.28
N SER A 393 -8.03 -15.13 12.74
CA SER A 393 -6.76 -15.88 12.67
C SER A 393 -6.24 -16.26 14.06
N THR A 394 -6.29 -15.32 15.01
CA THR A 394 -5.85 -15.57 16.40
C THR A 394 -6.74 -16.60 17.09
N LEU A 395 -8.05 -16.52 16.87
CA LEU A 395 -9.07 -17.46 17.37
C LEU A 395 -8.81 -18.89 16.88
N GLU A 396 -8.53 -19.06 15.59
CA GLU A 396 -8.16 -20.36 15.00
C GLU A 396 -6.88 -20.91 15.62
N ASN A 397 -5.84 -20.08 15.74
CA ASN A 397 -4.58 -20.49 16.33
C ASN A 397 -4.74 -20.94 17.78
N THR A 398 -5.51 -20.19 18.59
CA THR A 398 -5.77 -20.54 19.99
C THR A 398 -6.58 -21.82 20.11
N ARG A 399 -7.61 -22.01 19.27
CA ARG A 399 -8.40 -23.25 19.24
C ARG A 399 -7.56 -24.46 18.84
N LEU A 400 -6.75 -24.33 17.79
CA LEU A 400 -5.87 -25.40 17.32
C LEU A 400 -4.86 -25.82 18.40
N LEU A 401 -4.29 -24.85 19.12
CA LEU A 401 -3.38 -25.12 20.23
C LEU A 401 -4.08 -25.84 21.39
N ALA A 402 -5.33 -25.47 21.70
CA ALA A 402 -6.12 -26.13 22.73
C ALA A 402 -6.45 -27.58 22.35
N ASP A 403 -6.91 -27.81 21.12
CA ASP A 403 -7.25 -29.14 20.59
C ASP A 403 -6.02 -30.07 20.58
N MET A 404 -4.85 -29.53 20.21
CA MET A 404 -3.59 -30.27 20.22
C MET A 404 -3.19 -30.69 21.65
N ARG A 405 -3.29 -29.78 22.62
CA ARG A 405 -2.96 -30.09 24.03
C ARG A 405 -3.92 -31.12 24.62
N GLU A 406 -5.21 -31.00 24.34
CA GLU A 406 -6.19 -31.99 24.78
C GLU A 406 -5.91 -33.37 24.17
N SER A 407 -5.61 -33.40 22.87
CA SER A 407 -5.27 -34.65 22.17
C SER A 407 -4.02 -35.32 22.76
N LEU A 408 -2.99 -34.54 23.10
CA LEU A 408 -1.79 -35.04 23.78
C LEU A 408 -2.13 -35.60 25.16
N SER A 409 -2.90 -34.87 25.98
CA SER A 409 -3.29 -35.34 27.31
C SER A 409 -4.14 -36.63 27.24
N ARG A 410 -5.04 -36.75 26.24
CA ARG A 410 -5.79 -37.99 26.00
C ARG A 410 -4.86 -39.15 25.62
N LEU A 411 -3.87 -38.91 24.76
CA LEU A 411 -2.89 -39.93 24.37
C LEU A 411 -2.06 -40.40 25.57
N GLU A 412 -1.56 -39.48 26.40
CA GLU A 412 -0.82 -39.80 27.63
C GLU A 412 -1.66 -40.70 28.55
N LYS A 413 -2.93 -40.33 28.78
CA LYS A 413 -3.84 -41.14 29.59
C LYS A 413 -4.10 -42.53 29.00
N TYR A 414 -4.26 -42.64 27.68
CA TYR A 414 -4.40 -43.95 27.03
C TYR A 414 -3.16 -44.82 27.22
N GLN A 415 -1.96 -44.25 27.14
CA GLN A 415 -0.71 -44.97 27.37
C GLN A 415 -0.63 -45.49 28.82
N GLU A 416 -0.94 -44.66 29.81
CA GLU A 416 -0.94 -45.06 31.21
C GLU A 416 -1.95 -46.19 31.49
N GLU A 417 -3.17 -46.08 30.96
CA GLU A 417 -4.19 -47.11 31.11
C GLU A 417 -3.78 -48.43 30.45
N ASP A 418 -3.10 -48.37 29.30
CA ASP A 418 -2.64 -49.56 28.59
C ASP A 418 -1.56 -50.32 29.38
N VAL A 419 -0.61 -49.61 30.01
CA VAL A 419 0.38 -50.22 30.92
C VAL A 419 -0.31 -50.95 32.06
N VAL A 420 -1.25 -50.28 32.76
CA VAL A 420 -1.98 -50.89 33.89
C VAL A 420 -2.80 -52.09 33.43
N ARG A 421 -3.46 -52.01 32.27
CA ARG A 421 -4.24 -53.12 31.70
C ARG A 421 -3.35 -54.31 31.33
N GLY A 422 -2.20 -54.04 30.72
CA GLY A 422 -1.19 -55.04 30.39
C GLY A 422 -0.72 -55.79 31.63
N TRP A 423 -0.33 -55.05 32.68
CA TRP A 423 0.10 -55.64 33.96
C TRP A 423 -1.02 -56.39 34.68
N ARG A 424 -2.25 -55.85 34.71
CA ARG A 424 -3.41 -56.58 35.27
C ARG A 424 -3.65 -57.91 34.56
N THR A 425 -3.53 -57.94 33.24
CA THR A 425 -3.72 -59.16 32.45
C THR A 425 -2.60 -60.16 32.74
N ALA A 426 -1.35 -59.70 32.78
CA ALA A 426 -0.20 -60.54 33.10
C ALA A 426 -0.30 -61.14 34.51
N LEU A 427 -0.68 -60.32 35.51
CA LEU A 427 -0.87 -60.77 36.90
C LEU A 427 -2.08 -61.68 37.07
N ALA A 428 -3.18 -61.45 36.34
CA ALA A 428 -4.35 -62.33 36.38
C ALA A 428 -4.02 -63.76 35.89
N ARG A 429 -3.11 -63.91 34.91
CA ARG A 429 -2.60 -65.22 34.49
C ARG A 429 -1.83 -65.95 35.60
N ARG A 430 -1.30 -65.21 36.57
CA ARG A 430 -0.50 -65.69 37.71
C ARG A 430 -1.27 -65.62 39.03
N ASN A 431 -2.59 -65.80 39.00
CA ASN A 431 -3.46 -65.77 40.18
C ASN A 431 -3.35 -64.50 41.04
N ARG A 432 -2.98 -63.36 40.44
CA ARG A 432 -2.85 -62.03 41.08
C ARG A 432 -1.81 -61.93 42.20
N ARG A 433 -0.92 -62.91 42.37
CA ARG A 433 0.19 -62.88 43.35
C ARG A 433 1.49 -63.31 42.69
N VAL A 434 2.47 -62.41 42.68
CA VAL A 434 3.84 -62.68 42.24
C VAL A 434 4.76 -62.04 43.27
N ASP A 435 5.06 -62.80 44.29
CA ASP A 435 5.91 -62.41 45.40
C ASP A 435 6.92 -63.53 45.67
N TYR A 436 8.15 -63.11 45.98
CA TYR A 436 9.27 -64.00 46.25
C TYR A 436 10.02 -63.46 47.44
N ALA A 437 10.23 -64.28 48.46
CA ALA A 437 11.09 -64.00 49.58
C ALA A 437 12.38 -64.83 49.46
N TYR A 438 13.49 -64.23 49.88
CA TYR A 438 14.77 -64.91 49.98
C TYR A 438 15.21 -64.95 51.44
N ASP A 439 15.29 -66.14 52.01
CA ASP A 439 15.80 -66.36 53.36
C ASP A 439 17.01 -67.30 53.26
N ARG A 440 18.20 -66.72 52.98
CA ARG A 440 19.62 -67.20 52.98
C ARG A 440 19.99 -68.62 52.51
N LEU A 441 19.02 -69.51 52.43
CA LEU A 441 19.03 -70.94 52.14
C LEU A 441 18.18 -71.23 50.89
N MET A 442 17.10 -70.47 50.65
CA MET A 442 16.19 -70.72 49.53
C MET A 442 15.30 -69.52 49.17
N ILE A 443 14.86 -69.47 47.90
CA ILE A 443 13.80 -68.56 47.41
C ILE A 443 12.47 -69.28 47.56
N GLN A 444 11.51 -68.65 48.23
CA GLN A 444 10.16 -69.20 48.43
C GLN A 444 9.10 -68.20 47.94
N PRO A 445 7.98 -68.68 47.35
CA PRO A 445 6.81 -67.84 47.13
C PRO A 445 6.10 -67.58 48.47
N GLY A 446 5.59 -66.36 48.68
CA GLY A 446 4.99 -65.94 49.94
C GLY A 446 5.86 -64.90 50.66
N LEU A 447 5.23 -63.84 51.17
CA LEU A 447 5.79 -62.95 52.20
C LEU A 447 5.47 -63.52 53.59
N SER A 448 6.31 -63.25 54.59
CA SER A 448 5.93 -63.48 55.99
C SER A 448 4.80 -62.51 56.38
N GLU A 449 3.94 -62.89 57.34
CA GLU A 449 2.84 -62.03 57.80
C GLU A 449 3.33 -60.64 58.26
N GLU A 450 4.52 -60.58 58.87
CA GLU A 450 5.17 -59.34 59.31
C GLU A 450 5.55 -58.43 58.13
N LEU A 451 6.05 -59.02 57.04
CA LEU A 451 6.41 -58.32 55.81
C LEU A 451 5.19 -57.86 55.01
N GLU A 452 4.14 -58.69 54.97
CA GLU A 452 2.88 -58.33 54.31
C GLU A 452 2.25 -57.10 55.00
N GLN A 453 2.23 -57.09 56.34
CA GLN A 453 1.77 -55.92 57.12
C GLN A 453 2.66 -54.69 56.91
N LEU A 454 3.98 -54.86 56.83
CA LEU A 454 4.90 -53.73 56.62
C LEU A 454 4.71 -53.09 55.22
N VAL A 455 4.58 -53.92 54.19
CA VAL A 455 4.38 -53.46 52.79
C VAL A 455 2.98 -52.87 52.58
N GLU A 456 1.95 -53.42 53.25
CA GLU A 456 0.60 -52.84 53.21
C GLU A 456 0.52 -51.47 53.91
N ASN A 457 1.25 -51.31 55.01
CA ASN A 457 1.25 -50.06 55.78
C ASN A 457 2.20 -49.00 55.19
N TYR A 458 3.13 -49.39 54.32
CA TYR A 458 4.14 -48.48 53.78
C TYR A 458 4.33 -48.65 52.27
N ALA A 459 3.80 -47.68 51.51
CA ALA A 459 4.03 -47.57 50.07
C ALA A 459 5.15 -46.54 49.80
N PRO A 460 6.40 -46.96 49.50
CA PRO A 460 7.52 -46.04 49.40
C PRO A 460 7.39 -45.10 48.19
N ALA A 461 7.65 -43.80 48.40
CA ALA A 461 7.65 -42.79 47.34
C ALA A 461 9.02 -42.71 46.64
N GLY A 462 10.08 -43.11 47.32
CA GLY A 462 11.42 -43.34 46.79
C GLY A 462 12.12 -44.49 47.52
N VAL A 463 13.42 -44.66 47.30
CA VAL A 463 14.20 -45.61 48.10
C VAL A 463 14.34 -45.06 49.52
N GLU A 464 13.73 -45.74 50.49
CA GLU A 464 13.56 -45.25 51.85
C GLU A 464 13.98 -46.32 52.86
N THR A 465 14.52 -45.87 54.00
CA THR A 465 14.95 -46.76 55.09
C THR A 465 14.07 -46.59 56.31
N LEU A 466 13.68 -47.68 56.95
CA LEU A 466 12.87 -47.67 58.17
C LEU A 466 13.35 -48.74 59.16
N GLU A 467 13.11 -48.51 60.44
CA GLU A 467 13.38 -49.49 61.49
C GLU A 467 12.05 -50.10 61.97
N TYR A 468 11.91 -51.41 61.86
CA TYR A 468 10.69 -52.13 62.23
C TYR A 468 11.05 -53.52 62.76
N GLY A 469 10.44 -53.93 63.88
CA GLY A 469 10.67 -55.25 64.49
C GLY A 469 12.11 -55.50 64.99
N GLY A 470 12.92 -54.45 65.19
CA GLY A 470 14.33 -54.57 65.59
C GLY A 470 15.32 -54.77 64.43
N ALA A 471 14.86 -54.64 63.17
CA ALA A 471 15.68 -54.68 61.97
C ALA A 471 15.57 -53.39 61.15
N TYR A 472 16.59 -53.12 60.32
CA TYR A 472 16.63 -51.99 59.38
C TYR A 472 16.20 -52.46 58.00
N TRP A 473 15.10 -51.92 57.50
CA TRP A 473 14.53 -52.20 56.19
C TRP A 473 14.91 -51.12 55.18
N LEU A 474 15.27 -51.54 53.96
CA LEU A 474 15.42 -50.68 52.79
C LEU A 474 14.32 -51.05 51.81
N MET A 475 13.43 -50.11 51.53
CA MET A 475 12.29 -50.34 50.65
C MET A 475 12.41 -49.46 49.42
N ALA A 476 12.25 -50.09 48.25
CA ALA A 476 12.44 -49.46 46.97
C ALA A 476 11.22 -49.72 46.08
N PRO A 477 10.56 -48.66 45.56
CA PRO A 477 9.35 -48.81 44.76
C PRO A 477 9.67 -49.28 43.35
N LEU A 478 9.12 -50.43 42.96
CA LEU A 478 9.23 -50.94 41.60
C LEU A 478 8.21 -50.23 40.69
N ARG A 479 8.71 -49.33 39.83
CA ARG A 479 7.88 -48.52 38.93
C ARG A 479 8.09 -48.87 37.46
N VAL A 480 7.01 -48.83 36.69
CA VAL A 480 7.03 -48.89 35.21
C VAL A 480 6.24 -47.71 34.69
N GLN A 481 6.86 -46.88 33.83
CA GLN A 481 6.25 -45.66 33.29
C GLN A 481 5.52 -44.83 34.37
N GLN A 482 6.24 -44.53 35.47
CA GLN A 482 5.74 -43.77 36.65
C GLN A 482 4.66 -44.45 37.50
N ARG A 483 4.22 -45.67 37.17
CA ARG A 483 3.24 -46.41 37.98
C ARG A 483 3.92 -47.40 38.93
N LEU A 484 3.59 -47.32 40.23
CA LEU A 484 4.00 -48.31 41.22
C LEU A 484 3.34 -49.66 40.92
N LEU A 485 4.16 -50.68 40.67
CA LEU A 485 3.72 -52.06 40.44
C LEU A 485 3.94 -52.95 41.67
N GLY A 486 4.94 -52.64 42.49
CA GLY A 486 5.26 -53.39 43.70
C GLY A 486 6.42 -52.76 44.47
N THR A 487 6.88 -53.46 45.50
CA THR A 487 7.95 -52.98 46.38
C THR A 487 9.03 -54.05 46.48
N LEU A 488 10.29 -53.63 46.39
CA LEU A 488 11.44 -54.47 46.73
C LEU A 488 11.90 -54.06 48.14
N ALA A 489 11.94 -55.00 49.07
CA ALA A 489 12.34 -54.76 50.44
C ALA A 489 13.58 -55.60 50.79
N PHE A 490 14.51 -54.99 51.52
CA PHE A 490 15.71 -55.65 52.02
C PHE A 490 15.81 -55.47 53.53
N GLU A 491 16.08 -56.56 54.26
CA GLU A 491 16.28 -56.56 55.70
C GLU A 491 17.77 -56.58 56.05
N SER A 492 18.17 -55.78 57.04
CA SER A 492 19.54 -55.76 57.58
C SER A 492 19.54 -55.58 59.10
N PRO A 493 20.44 -56.27 59.84
CA PRO A 493 20.64 -56.02 61.27
C PRO A 493 21.40 -54.70 61.55
N ARG A 494 21.82 -53.96 60.53
CA ARG A 494 22.54 -52.68 60.63
C ARG A 494 21.94 -51.61 59.71
N PRO A 495 22.08 -50.31 60.04
CA PRO A 495 21.64 -49.22 59.16
C PRO A 495 22.22 -49.30 57.75
N TRP A 496 21.42 -48.94 56.76
CA TRP A 496 21.80 -48.93 55.34
C TRP A 496 22.64 -47.68 54.99
N THR A 497 23.73 -47.88 54.25
CA THR A 497 24.58 -46.77 53.78
C THR A 497 24.02 -46.12 52.52
N GLU A 498 24.41 -44.87 52.23
CA GLU A 498 23.99 -44.18 51.01
C GLU A 498 24.40 -44.92 49.73
N ASP A 499 25.56 -45.57 49.70
CA ASP A 499 25.99 -46.37 48.54
C ASP A 499 25.08 -47.57 48.30
N GLN A 500 24.61 -48.21 49.38
CA GLN A 500 23.66 -49.33 49.30
C GLN A 500 22.28 -48.84 48.81
N GLN A 501 21.85 -47.67 49.26
CA GLN A 501 20.62 -47.04 48.78
C GLN A 501 20.72 -46.69 47.28
N ARG A 502 21.83 -46.07 46.83
CA ARG A 502 22.07 -45.77 45.40
C ARG A 502 22.09 -47.01 44.53
N LEU A 503 22.71 -48.09 45.01
CA LEU A 503 22.70 -49.37 44.32
C LEU A 503 21.29 -49.93 44.20
N ALA A 504 20.51 -49.91 45.29
CA ALA A 504 19.12 -50.35 45.28
C ALA A 504 18.26 -49.54 44.29
N THR A 505 18.43 -48.21 44.22
CA THR A 505 17.75 -47.36 43.22
C THR A 505 18.05 -47.82 41.80
N THR A 506 19.34 -48.00 41.48
CA THR A 506 19.78 -48.41 40.14
C THR A 506 19.23 -49.78 39.74
N VAL A 507 19.24 -50.73 40.68
CA VAL A 507 18.74 -52.08 40.46
C VAL A 507 17.23 -52.06 40.25
N VAL A 508 16.48 -51.31 41.06
CA VAL A 508 15.02 -51.24 40.94
C VAL A 508 14.55 -50.57 39.65
N ASP A 509 15.25 -49.51 39.20
CA ASP A 509 14.95 -48.87 37.91
C ASP A 509 15.19 -49.82 36.72
N GLN A 510 16.31 -50.56 36.73
CA GLN A 510 16.63 -51.58 35.73
C GLN A 510 15.62 -52.74 35.75
N LEU A 511 15.21 -53.18 36.94
CA LEU A 511 14.23 -54.25 37.12
C LEU A 511 12.86 -53.85 36.57
N GLY A 512 12.40 -52.62 36.77
CA GLY A 512 11.15 -52.12 36.20
C GLY A 512 11.14 -52.25 34.68
N LEU A 513 12.20 -51.79 34.02
CA LEU A 513 12.34 -51.90 32.56
C LEU A 513 12.41 -53.36 32.07
N ALA A 514 13.20 -54.20 32.76
CA ALA A 514 13.35 -55.60 32.40
C ALA A 514 12.03 -56.38 32.54
N LEU A 515 11.25 -56.10 33.58
CA LEU A 515 9.95 -56.68 33.82
C LEU A 515 8.92 -56.27 32.75
N GLU A 516 8.93 -55.00 32.32
CA GLU A 516 8.06 -54.54 31.23
C GLU A 516 8.41 -55.20 29.90
N ASN A 517 9.70 -55.29 29.57
CA ASN A 517 10.17 -55.99 28.37
C ASN A 517 9.80 -57.48 28.40
N ALA A 518 9.96 -58.14 29.55
CA ALA A 518 9.59 -59.54 29.72
C ALA A 518 8.08 -59.74 29.52
N ARG A 519 7.25 -58.87 30.08
CA ARG A 519 5.79 -58.88 29.90
C ARG A 519 5.41 -58.70 28.43
N LEU A 520 5.95 -57.68 27.74
CA LEU A 520 5.68 -57.41 26.33
C LEU A 520 6.08 -58.58 25.43
N LEU A 521 7.24 -59.20 25.70
CA LEU A 521 7.69 -60.39 24.98
C LEU A 521 6.77 -61.58 25.22
N GLU A 522 6.31 -61.79 26.46
CA GLU A 522 5.35 -62.85 26.80
C GLU A 522 4.01 -62.64 26.08
N ASP A 523 3.47 -61.42 26.10
CA ASP A 523 2.23 -61.07 25.39
C ASP A 523 2.36 -61.27 23.87
N THR A 524 3.51 -60.92 23.30
CA THR A 524 3.82 -61.16 21.88
C THR A 524 3.86 -62.65 21.56
N ARG A 525 4.54 -63.45 22.39
CA ARG A 525 4.63 -64.91 22.22
C ARG A 525 3.26 -65.58 22.30
N LEU A 526 2.45 -65.20 23.28
CA LEU A 526 1.10 -65.74 23.44
C LEU A 526 0.18 -65.35 22.27
N SER A 527 0.29 -64.13 21.78
CA SER A 527 -0.45 -63.69 20.59
C SER A 527 -0.04 -64.51 19.35
N ALA A 528 1.25 -64.73 19.15
CA ALA A 528 1.75 -65.57 18.07
C ALA A 528 1.29 -67.04 18.20
N GLN A 529 1.27 -67.60 19.41
CA GLN A 529 0.75 -68.95 19.66
C GLN A 529 -0.74 -69.05 19.35
N ARG A 530 -1.55 -68.06 19.78
CA ARG A 530 -2.98 -68.00 19.47
C ARG A 530 -3.24 -67.93 17.96
N GLU A 531 -2.46 -67.13 17.25
CA GLU A 531 -2.62 -66.98 15.81
C GLU A 531 -2.22 -68.25 15.05
N ARG A 532 -1.13 -68.92 15.47
CA ARG A 532 -0.78 -70.26 14.95
C ARG A 532 -1.89 -71.27 15.21
N ALA A 533 -2.42 -71.34 16.43
CA ALA A 533 -3.49 -72.27 16.77
C ALA A 533 -4.76 -72.01 15.93
N ARG A 534 -5.12 -70.74 15.72
CA ARG A 534 -6.22 -70.36 14.80
C ARG A 534 -5.94 -70.83 13.38
N GLY A 535 -4.74 -70.57 12.86
CA GLY A 535 -4.30 -71.01 11.54
C GLY A 535 -4.37 -72.53 11.38
N GLU A 536 -3.93 -73.30 12.38
CA GLU A 536 -4.01 -74.77 12.37
C GLU A 536 -5.45 -75.28 12.40
N ILE A 537 -6.34 -74.64 13.17
CA ILE A 537 -7.77 -75.00 13.19
C ILE A 537 -8.38 -74.73 11.81
N VAL A 538 -8.15 -73.55 11.23
CA VAL A 538 -8.61 -73.21 9.87
C VAL A 538 -8.04 -74.20 8.85
N GLY A 539 -6.77 -74.58 8.98
CA GLY A 539 -6.12 -75.58 8.14
C GLY A 539 -6.74 -76.97 8.26
N ARG A 540 -7.00 -77.45 9.49
CA ARG A 540 -7.67 -78.73 9.75
C ARG A 540 -9.11 -78.76 9.25
N VAL A 541 -9.87 -77.68 9.43
CA VAL A 541 -11.24 -77.55 8.91
C VAL A 541 -11.24 -77.61 7.39
N ARG A 542 -10.28 -76.95 6.71
CA ARG A 542 -10.13 -77.07 5.25
C ARG A 542 -9.73 -78.50 4.82
N GLY A 543 -8.94 -79.21 5.61
CA GLY A 543 -8.51 -80.59 5.34
C GLY A 543 -9.58 -81.67 5.56
N SER A 544 -10.48 -81.52 6.55
CA SER A 544 -11.50 -82.54 6.85
C SER A 544 -12.73 -82.50 5.92
N VAL A 545 -12.87 -81.46 5.09
CA VAL A 545 -14.04 -81.30 4.20
C VAL A 545 -13.84 -81.97 2.82
N GLN A 546 -12.65 -82.48 2.46
CA GLN A 546 -12.40 -83.01 1.10
C GLN A 546 -11.91 -84.46 0.98
N ILE A 547 -11.40 -85.12 2.03
CA ILE A 547 -10.90 -86.51 1.88
C ILE A 547 -12.04 -87.51 1.69
N ASP A 548 -13.08 -87.46 2.54
CA ASP A 548 -14.22 -88.38 2.45
C ASP A 548 -15.06 -88.15 1.18
N ALA A 549 -15.18 -86.89 0.73
CA ALA A 549 -15.88 -86.54 -0.49
C ALA A 549 -15.18 -87.10 -1.74
N VAL A 550 -13.84 -86.99 -1.80
CA VAL A 550 -13.03 -87.52 -2.91
C VAL A 550 -13.05 -89.04 -2.93
N LEU A 551 -12.86 -89.71 -1.78
CA LEU A 551 -12.88 -91.17 -1.71
C LEU A 551 -14.25 -91.76 -2.08
N ARG A 552 -15.34 -91.12 -1.63
CA ARG A 552 -16.70 -91.52 -1.98
C ARG A 552 -16.96 -91.37 -3.48
N SER A 553 -16.65 -90.21 -4.06
CA SER A 553 -16.83 -89.97 -5.49
C SER A 553 -16.00 -90.94 -6.33
N ALA A 554 -14.76 -91.24 -5.92
CA ALA A 554 -13.90 -92.20 -6.61
C ALA A 554 -14.44 -93.63 -6.52
N VAL A 555 -14.92 -94.09 -5.36
CA VAL A 555 -15.57 -95.41 -5.22
C VAL A 555 -16.82 -95.51 -6.10
N GLU A 556 -17.64 -94.46 -6.11
CA GLU A 556 -18.90 -94.44 -6.87
C GLU A 556 -18.65 -94.42 -8.39
N GLU A 557 -17.71 -93.61 -8.88
CA GLU A 557 -17.36 -93.57 -10.30
C GLU A 557 -16.67 -94.84 -10.77
N LEU A 558 -15.71 -95.38 -10.00
CA LEU A 558 -15.01 -96.60 -10.36
C LEU A 558 -15.95 -97.81 -10.34
N GLY A 559 -16.87 -97.89 -9.38
CA GLY A 559 -17.90 -98.92 -9.33
C GLY A 559 -18.81 -98.89 -10.57
N ARG A 560 -19.25 -97.69 -10.99
CA ARG A 560 -20.07 -97.52 -12.20
C ARG A 560 -19.31 -97.80 -13.49
N ALA A 561 -18.08 -97.30 -13.61
CA ALA A 561 -17.27 -97.43 -14.82
C ALA A 561 -16.87 -98.90 -15.10
N LEU A 562 -16.59 -99.67 -14.05
CA LEU A 562 -16.12 -101.05 -14.16
C LEU A 562 -17.25 -102.09 -14.08
N GLN A 563 -18.49 -101.67 -13.85
CA GLN A 563 -19.67 -102.54 -13.68
C GLN A 563 -19.44 -103.69 -12.69
N VAL A 564 -18.83 -103.40 -11.54
CA VAL A 564 -18.55 -104.40 -10.50
C VAL A 564 -19.56 -104.32 -9.37
N ASP A 565 -19.98 -105.48 -8.86
CA ASP A 565 -20.97 -105.55 -7.77
C ASP A 565 -20.46 -104.97 -6.44
N ARG A 566 -19.14 -104.86 -6.26
CA ARG A 566 -18.51 -104.32 -5.04
C ARG A 566 -17.19 -103.61 -5.36
N ALA A 567 -17.04 -102.37 -4.89
CA ALA A 567 -15.80 -101.60 -4.94
C ALA A 567 -15.44 -101.09 -3.53
N ARG A 568 -14.15 -101.11 -3.18
CA ARG A 568 -13.64 -100.66 -1.87
C ARG A 568 -12.33 -99.91 -2.07
N ILE A 569 -12.23 -98.71 -1.48
CA ILE A 569 -10.98 -97.95 -1.37
C ILE A 569 -10.55 -97.95 0.11
N GLN A 570 -9.28 -98.24 0.38
CA GLN A 570 -8.70 -98.22 1.71
C GLN A 570 -7.35 -97.50 1.67
N LEU A 571 -7.18 -96.49 2.52
CA LEU A 571 -5.90 -95.82 2.72
C LEU A 571 -5.10 -96.61 3.76
N LEU A 572 -3.85 -96.97 3.43
CA LEU A 572 -2.90 -97.61 4.34
C LEU A 572 -1.94 -96.54 4.89
N PRO A 573 -1.58 -96.60 6.19
CA PRO A 573 -0.57 -95.71 6.74
C PRO A 573 0.79 -95.98 6.07
N PRO A 574 1.63 -94.94 5.81
CA PRO A 574 2.93 -95.12 5.19
C PRO A 574 3.86 -95.90 6.12
N SER A 575 4.23 -97.11 5.71
CA SER A 575 5.17 -97.98 6.42
C SER A 575 6.60 -97.45 6.30
N GLY A 576 7.16 -96.96 7.41
CA GLY A 576 8.58 -96.66 7.57
C GLY A 576 9.43 -97.94 7.52
N SER A 577 10.49 -97.90 6.73
CA SER A 577 11.45 -98.96 6.48
C SER A 577 12.23 -99.42 7.72
N GLY A 578 12.44 -100.73 7.85
CA GLY A 578 13.73 -101.28 8.27
C GLY A 578 13.87 -101.74 9.73
N ARG A 579 13.44 -102.97 10.01
CA ARG A 579 14.25 -103.87 10.85
C ARG A 579 14.41 -105.20 10.15
N ALA A 580 15.65 -105.48 9.78
CA ALA A 580 16.12 -106.74 9.26
C ALA A 580 15.79 -107.88 10.23
N ASN A 581 15.23 -108.94 9.65
CA ASN A 581 15.34 -110.29 10.16
C ASN A 581 16.84 -110.68 10.21
N PRO A 582 17.33 -111.26 11.32
CA PRO A 582 18.04 -112.53 11.14
C PRO A 582 17.66 -113.56 12.21
N LYS A 583 17.02 -114.64 11.77
CA LYS A 583 17.20 -116.08 12.07
C LYS A 583 15.86 -116.76 11.73
N VAL A 584 15.71 -117.53 10.66
CA VAL A 584 16.21 -118.90 10.41
C VAL A 584 16.25 -119.76 11.67
N GLY A 585 15.34 -120.73 11.74
CA GLY A 585 15.48 -121.99 12.48
C GLY A 585 14.30 -122.33 13.39
N GLY A 586 13.37 -123.16 12.91
CA GLY A 586 12.29 -123.79 13.69
C GLY A 586 10.96 -123.84 12.96
#